data_AF-A0A1E3W4N8-F1
#
_entry.id   AF-A0A1E3W4N8-F1
#
_cell.length_a   1.000
_cell.length_b   1.000
_cell.length_c   1.000
_cell.angle_alpha   90.00
_cell.angle_beta   90.00
_cell.angle_gamma   90.00
#
_symmetry.space_group_name_H-M   'P 1'
#
loop_
_entity.id
_entity.type
_entity.pdbx_description
1 polymer ?
#
loop_
_entity_poly.entity_id
_entity_poly.type
_entity_poly.pdbx_seq_one_letter_code
_entity_poly.pdbx_strand_id
1 'polypeptide(L)'
;MRALPDCPRVELEAEWRRLYRSEPPRISRDLLMRGIAYRCQELEHGGLGKTTRRKLKTLAKTLRKTGRMAPDPGLSLKPGARLIREWHGRTHTVTVTEDGFEYAGTTYSSLTKVAKTITGARWSGPRFFGLLRARTSPAKGAGDA
;
A
#
# COMPACT_ATOMS: atom_id res chain seq x y z
N MET A 1 1.82 22.90 22.91
CA MET A 1 1.44 21.50 23.19
C MET A 1 2.29 21.02 24.36
N ARG A 2 1.70 20.50 25.44
CA ARG A 2 2.46 19.95 26.58
C ARG A 2 3.18 18.67 26.14
N ALA A 3 4.36 18.39 26.68
CA ALA A 3 5.12 17.19 26.35
C ALA A 3 4.36 15.93 26.82
N LEU A 4 3.71 15.23 25.89
CA LEU A 4 3.03 13.94 26.13
C LEU A 4 3.92 12.88 26.81
N PRO A 5 5.25 12.81 26.56
CA PRO A 5 6.13 11.87 27.23
C PRO A 5 6.16 11.95 28.76
N ASP A 6 5.89 13.13 29.32
CA ASP A 6 5.99 13.38 30.76
C ASP A 6 4.63 13.34 31.46
N CYS A 7 3.53 13.23 30.70
CA CYS A 7 2.19 13.20 31.26
C CYS A 7 1.93 11.87 32.01
N PRO A 8 1.45 11.90 33.26
CA PRO A 8 1.01 10.71 33.97
C PRO A 8 -0.23 10.10 33.27
N ARG A 9 -0.46 8.81 33.50
CA ARG A 9 -1.53 8.07 32.81
C ARG A 9 -2.91 8.72 32.94
N VAL A 10 -3.25 9.25 34.12
CA VAL A 10 -4.54 9.92 34.37
C VAL A 10 -4.74 11.12 33.44
N GLU A 11 -3.68 11.91 33.20
CA GLU A 11 -3.74 13.04 32.27
C GLU A 11 -3.91 12.56 30.82
N LEU A 12 -3.23 11.48 30.43
CA LEU A 12 -3.43 10.87 29.10
C LEU A 12 -4.86 10.34 28.94
N GLU A 13 -5.47 9.77 29.97
CA GLU A 13 -6.85 9.31 29.90
C GLU A 13 -7.85 10.49 29.77
N ALA A 14 -7.60 11.59 30.48
CA ALA A 14 -8.39 12.82 30.32
C ALA A 14 -8.25 13.41 28.91
N GLU A 15 -7.03 13.45 28.38
CA GLU A 15 -6.75 13.97 27.04
C GLU A 15 -7.35 13.08 25.94
N TRP A 16 -7.34 11.77 26.13
CA TRP A 16 -8.05 10.84 25.25
C TRP A 16 -9.55 11.16 25.20
N ARG A 17 -10.22 11.29 26.35
CA ARG A 17 -11.65 11.64 26.41
C ARG A 17 -11.93 12.98 25.73
N ARG A 18 -11.04 13.96 25.89
CA ARG A 18 -11.15 15.28 25.26
C ARG A 18 -11.08 15.20 23.73
N LEU A 19 -10.10 14.48 23.19
CA LEU A 19 -9.82 14.44 21.74
C LEU A 19 -10.69 13.43 20.97
N TYR A 20 -10.97 12.28 21.57
CA TYR A 20 -11.71 11.18 20.93
C TYR A 20 -13.18 11.12 21.34
N ARG A 21 -13.59 11.87 22.36
CA ARG A 21 -14.98 11.88 22.90
C ARG A 21 -15.46 10.48 23.29
N SER A 22 -14.55 9.65 23.78
CA SER A 22 -14.79 8.26 24.16
C SER A 22 -13.89 7.84 25.31
N GLU A 23 -14.22 6.74 25.97
CA GLU A 23 -13.42 6.19 27.05
C GLU A 23 -12.10 5.60 26.50
N PRO A 24 -10.94 5.86 27.13
CA PRO A 24 -9.69 5.23 26.75
C PRO A 24 -9.77 3.70 26.86
N PRO A 25 -9.25 2.97 25.87
CA PRO A 25 -9.16 1.52 25.94
C PRO A 25 -8.16 1.09 27.02
N ARG A 26 -8.32 -0.12 27.55
CA ARG A 26 -7.39 -0.73 28.51
C ARG A 26 -6.09 -1.18 27.80
N ILE A 27 -5.22 -0.21 27.51
CA ILE A 27 -3.93 -0.42 26.84
C ILE A 27 -2.79 0.19 27.67
N SER A 28 -1.55 -0.09 27.26
CA SER A 28 -0.37 0.49 27.91
C SER A 28 -0.35 2.01 27.79
N ARG A 29 0.35 2.66 28.74
CA ARG A 29 0.55 4.11 28.72
C ARG A 29 1.19 4.59 27.41
N ASP A 30 2.19 3.87 26.92
CA ASP A 30 2.86 4.19 25.65
C ASP A 30 1.87 4.16 24.46
N LEU A 31 0.98 3.17 24.40
CA LEU A 31 -0.02 3.11 23.32
C LEU A 31 -1.09 4.20 23.45
N LEU A 32 -1.50 4.57 24.68
CA LEU A 32 -2.38 5.73 24.90
C LEU A 32 -1.73 7.02 24.38
N MET A 33 -0.46 7.23 24.73
CA MET A 33 0.32 8.39 24.28
C MET A 33 0.42 8.44 22.74
N ARG A 34 0.75 7.31 22.09
CA ARG A 34 0.82 7.22 20.63
C ARG A 34 -0.53 7.49 19.98
N GLY A 35 -1.62 7.01 20.56
CA GLY A 35 -2.97 7.31 20.07
C GLY A 35 -3.29 8.79 20.14
N ILE A 36 -3.01 9.45 21.28
CA ILE A 36 -3.19 10.90 21.42
C ILE A 36 -2.32 11.67 20.42
N ALA A 37 -1.03 11.33 20.31
CA ALA A 37 -0.12 11.97 19.37
C ALA A 37 -0.62 11.83 17.92
N TYR A 38 -1.08 10.63 17.55
CA TYR A 38 -1.68 10.38 16.25
C TYR A 38 -2.94 11.23 16.03
N ARG A 39 -3.79 11.40 17.05
CA ARG A 39 -4.98 12.26 16.93
C ARG A 39 -4.63 13.72 16.69
N CYS A 40 -3.62 14.23 17.40
CA CYS A 40 -3.12 15.59 17.18
C CYS A 40 -2.62 15.76 15.74
N GLN A 41 -1.87 14.78 15.22
CA GLN A 41 -1.41 14.79 13.82
C GLN A 41 -2.58 14.78 12.83
N GLU A 42 -3.63 13.99 13.08
CA GLU A 42 -4.81 13.98 12.21
C GLU A 42 -5.56 15.32 12.20
N LEU A 43 -5.59 16.04 13.33
CA LEU A 43 -6.23 17.35 13.42
C LEU A 43 -5.43 18.42 12.67
N GLU A 44 -4.11 18.32 12.66
CA GLU A 44 -3.23 19.31 12.03
C GLU A 44 -3.02 19.03 10.52
N HIS A 45 -2.74 17.79 10.16
CA HIS A 45 -2.34 17.40 8.79
C HIS A 45 -3.47 16.73 8.00
N GLY A 46 -4.62 16.50 8.63
CA GLY A 46 -5.67 15.66 8.10
C GLY A 46 -5.39 14.17 8.30
N GLY A 47 -6.45 13.39 8.45
CA GLY A 47 -6.35 11.94 8.64
C GLY A 47 -5.98 11.18 7.36
N LEU A 48 -5.98 9.85 7.45
CA LEU A 48 -5.65 8.98 6.32
C LEU A 48 -6.55 9.24 5.09
N GLY A 49 -5.90 9.46 3.95
CA GLY A 49 -6.55 9.65 2.66
C GLY A 49 -7.45 8.46 2.25
N LYS A 50 -8.44 8.74 1.38
CA LYS A 50 -9.47 7.78 0.95
C LYS A 50 -8.89 6.47 0.41
N THR A 51 -7.80 6.56 -0.36
CA THR A 51 -7.10 5.42 -0.95
C THR A 51 -6.45 4.55 0.13
N THR A 52 -5.72 5.16 1.07
CA THR A 52 -5.08 4.48 2.20
C THR A 52 -6.13 3.81 3.09
N ARG A 53 -7.20 4.51 3.45
CA ARG A 53 -8.31 3.96 4.23
C ARG A 53 -8.97 2.76 3.53
N ARG A 54 -9.16 2.83 2.21
CA ARG A 54 -9.69 1.70 1.42
C ARG A 54 -8.76 0.50 1.45
N LYS A 55 -7.45 0.71 1.27
CA LYS A 55 -6.44 -0.36 1.36
C LYS A 55 -6.46 -1.03 2.73
N LEU A 56 -6.46 -0.26 3.82
CA LEU A 56 -6.54 -0.81 5.18
C LEU A 56 -7.82 -1.63 5.40
N LYS A 57 -8.98 -1.15 4.92
CA LYS A 57 -10.24 -1.93 4.99
C LYS A 57 -10.15 -3.25 4.21
N THR A 58 -9.55 -3.24 3.01
CA THR A 58 -9.34 -4.46 2.22
C THR A 58 -8.43 -5.44 2.95
N LEU A 59 -7.31 -4.97 3.50
CA LEU A 59 -6.36 -5.80 4.26
C LEU A 59 -7.03 -6.39 5.51
N ALA A 60 -7.78 -5.60 6.27
CA ALA A 60 -8.51 -6.08 7.44
C ALA A 60 -9.55 -7.16 7.07
N LYS A 61 -10.24 -7.01 5.94
CA LYS A 61 -11.19 -8.02 5.43
C LYS A 61 -10.46 -9.31 5.04
N THR A 62 -9.31 -9.21 4.37
CA THR A 62 -8.49 -10.38 4.02
C THR A 62 -8.01 -11.10 5.28
N LEU A 63 -7.42 -10.37 6.23
CA LEU A 63 -6.93 -10.93 7.49
C LEU A 63 -8.02 -11.71 8.24
N ARG A 64 -9.23 -11.14 8.36
CA ARG A 64 -10.36 -11.83 9.00
C ARG A 64 -10.77 -13.12 8.28
N LYS A 65 -10.60 -13.18 6.96
CA LYS A 65 -10.99 -14.34 6.14
C LYS A 65 -9.92 -15.43 6.13
N THR A 66 -8.64 -15.07 6.03
CA THR A 66 -7.54 -16.00 5.76
C THR A 66 -6.63 -16.24 6.95
N GLY A 67 -6.79 -15.48 8.05
CA GLY A 67 -5.89 -15.52 9.21
C GLY A 67 -4.47 -15.03 8.91
N ARG A 68 -4.21 -14.54 7.69
CA ARG A 68 -2.89 -14.09 7.23
C ARG A 68 -3.01 -12.74 6.54
N MET A 69 -2.17 -11.80 6.92
CA MET A 69 -1.86 -10.66 6.05
C MET A 69 -0.94 -11.19 4.96
N ALA A 70 -1.48 -11.44 3.77
CA ALA A 70 -0.61 -11.58 2.61
C ALA A 70 0.05 -10.20 2.39
N PRO A 71 1.39 -10.12 2.23
CA PRO A 71 1.99 -8.96 1.61
C PRO A 71 1.19 -8.67 0.36
N ASP A 72 0.99 -7.39 0.06
CA ASP A 72 0.53 -7.02 -1.25
C ASP A 72 1.44 -7.79 -2.24
N PRO A 73 0.92 -8.71 -3.07
CA PRO A 73 1.72 -9.25 -4.15
C PRO A 73 1.81 -8.09 -5.15
N GLY A 74 2.62 -7.09 -4.79
CA GLY A 74 3.27 -6.24 -5.75
C GLY A 74 3.86 -7.20 -6.74
N LEU A 75 3.57 -6.98 -8.02
CA LEU A 75 4.14 -7.76 -9.09
C LEU A 75 5.65 -7.77 -8.91
N SER A 76 6.17 -8.86 -8.34
CA SER A 76 7.59 -9.09 -8.22
C SER A 76 8.03 -9.62 -9.56
N LEU A 77 8.22 -8.69 -10.49
CA LEU A 77 8.84 -8.99 -11.76
C LEU A 77 10.33 -9.20 -11.49
N LYS A 78 10.85 -10.35 -11.87
CA LYS A 78 12.29 -10.60 -11.77
C LYS A 78 13.03 -9.68 -12.74
N PRO A 79 14.21 -9.13 -12.35
CA PRO A 79 15.11 -8.51 -13.31
C PRO A 79 15.35 -9.41 -14.52
N GLY A 80 15.40 -8.82 -15.71
CA GLY A 80 15.46 -9.53 -16.99
C GLY A 80 14.10 -9.90 -17.60
N ALA A 81 12.99 -9.80 -16.86
CA ALA A 81 11.67 -10.00 -17.43
C ALA A 81 11.37 -8.95 -18.51
N ARG A 82 10.74 -9.36 -19.63
CA ARG A 82 10.34 -8.45 -20.72
C ARG A 82 8.81 -8.34 -20.76
N LEU A 83 8.31 -7.12 -20.68
CA LEU A 83 6.91 -6.79 -20.85
C LEU A 83 6.69 -6.28 -22.27
N ILE A 84 5.83 -6.94 -23.02
CA ILE A 84 5.53 -6.60 -24.40
C ILE A 84 4.10 -6.09 -24.48
N ARG A 85 3.91 -4.94 -25.11
CA ARG A 85 2.59 -4.36 -25.32
C ARG A 85 2.48 -3.72 -26.69
N GLU A 86 1.43 -4.09 -27.43
CA GLU A 86 1.04 -3.39 -28.65
C GLU A 86 0.16 -2.19 -28.31
N TRP A 87 0.49 -1.04 -28.90
CA TRP A 87 -0.24 0.21 -28.76
C TRP A 87 -0.08 1.06 -30.02
N HIS A 88 -1.20 1.50 -30.61
CA HIS A 88 -1.22 2.29 -31.85
C HIS A 88 -0.41 1.65 -32.99
N GLY A 89 -0.48 0.33 -33.14
CA GLY A 89 0.22 -0.41 -34.18
C GLY A 89 1.73 -0.55 -33.94
N ARG A 90 2.24 -0.13 -32.78
CA ARG A 90 3.64 -0.28 -32.40
C ARG A 90 3.77 -1.25 -31.22
N THR A 91 4.73 -2.17 -31.35
CA THR A 91 5.08 -3.08 -30.26
C THR A 91 6.12 -2.44 -29.36
N HIS A 92 5.76 -2.22 -28.10
CA HIS A 92 6.63 -1.66 -27.08
C HIS A 92 7.14 -2.78 -26.18
N THR A 93 8.47 -2.87 -26.05
CA THR A 93 9.11 -3.82 -25.15
C THR A 93 9.80 -3.09 -24.00
N VAL A 94 9.49 -3.49 -22.78
CA VAL A 94 10.06 -2.95 -21.55
C VAL A 94 10.82 -4.06 -20.83
N THR A 95 12.07 -3.82 -20.49
CA THR A 95 12.88 -4.78 -19.72
C THR A 95 12.87 -4.38 -18.26
N VAL A 96 12.64 -5.32 -17.36
CA VAL A 96 12.74 -5.10 -15.91
C VAL A 96 14.22 -5.14 -15.53
N THR A 97 14.70 -4.12 -14.84
CA THR A 97 16.07 -4.06 -14.31
C THR A 97 16.04 -4.22 -12.79
N GLU A 98 17.20 -4.31 -12.15
CA GLU A 98 17.28 -4.36 -10.68
C GLU A 98 16.66 -3.12 -10.03
N ASP A 99 16.87 -1.95 -10.64
CA ASP A 99 16.45 -0.65 -10.11
C ASP A 99 15.15 -0.11 -10.73
N GLY A 100 14.52 -0.83 -11.67
CA GLY A 100 13.29 -0.37 -12.32
C GLY A 100 13.01 -1.00 -13.68
N PHE A 101 12.90 -0.15 -14.70
CA PHE A 101 12.44 -0.55 -16.04
C PHE A 101 13.21 0.19 -17.12
N GLU A 102 13.70 -0.52 -18.13
CA GLU A 102 14.28 0.07 -19.33
C GLU A 102 13.29 0.02 -20.49
N TYR A 103 13.14 1.15 -21.19
CA TYR A 103 12.33 1.26 -22.38
C TYR A 103 13.02 2.20 -23.38
N ALA A 104 13.24 1.72 -24.61
CA ALA A 104 13.89 2.47 -25.69
C ALA A 104 15.23 3.11 -25.28
N GLY A 105 16.07 2.38 -24.55
CA GLY A 105 17.38 2.86 -24.06
C GLY A 105 17.32 3.84 -22.89
N THR A 106 16.14 4.08 -22.31
CA THR A 106 15.96 4.98 -21.16
C THR A 106 15.45 4.21 -19.94
N THR A 107 16.03 4.47 -18.77
CA THR A 107 15.63 3.86 -17.50
C THR A 107 14.54 4.65 -16.78
N TYR A 108 13.55 3.95 -16.22
CA TYR A 108 12.39 4.50 -15.55
C TYR A 108 12.17 3.83 -14.20
N SER A 109 11.84 4.64 -13.19
CA SER A 109 11.57 4.16 -11.83
C SER A 109 10.19 3.48 -11.66
N SER A 110 9.33 3.46 -12.70
CA SER A 110 8.02 2.78 -12.62
C SER A 110 7.38 2.53 -13.99
N LEU A 111 6.60 1.45 -14.11
CA LEU A 111 5.77 1.16 -15.29
C LEU A 111 4.76 2.25 -15.63
N THR A 112 4.29 3.01 -14.64
CA THR A 112 3.37 4.13 -14.87
C THR A 112 4.06 5.26 -15.64
N LYS A 113 5.35 5.51 -15.39
CA LYS A 113 6.13 6.45 -16.20
C LYS A 113 6.29 5.94 -17.63
N VAL A 114 6.64 4.66 -17.80
CA VAL A 114 6.76 4.05 -19.14
C VAL A 114 5.44 4.11 -19.92
N ALA A 115 4.32 3.73 -19.27
CA ALA A 115 3.00 3.81 -19.88
C ALA A 115 2.60 5.24 -20.25
N LYS A 116 2.99 6.24 -19.45
CA LYS A 116 2.79 7.66 -19.80
C LYS A 116 3.63 8.07 -21.00
N THR A 117 4.89 7.63 -21.08
CA THR A 117 5.76 7.87 -22.25
C THR A 117 5.18 7.25 -23.52
N ILE A 118 4.60 6.04 -23.44
CA ILE A 118 4.02 5.34 -24.59
C ILE A 118 2.68 5.95 -25.01
N THR A 119 1.79 6.21 -24.05
CA THR A 119 0.39 6.59 -24.34
C THR A 119 0.15 8.10 -24.36
N GLY A 120 1.09 8.91 -23.89
CA GLY A 120 0.92 10.36 -23.69
C GLY A 120 -0.01 10.74 -22.53
N ALA A 121 -0.78 9.78 -21.99
CA ALA A 121 -1.78 9.98 -20.96
C ALA A 121 -1.43 9.21 -19.67
N ARG A 122 -2.06 9.57 -18.55
CA ARG A 122 -1.82 8.89 -17.26
C ARG A 122 -2.57 7.56 -17.20
N TRP A 123 -1.90 6.48 -17.60
CA TRP A 123 -2.39 5.11 -17.44
C TRP A 123 -1.75 4.41 -16.24
N SER A 124 -2.48 3.50 -15.60
CA SER A 124 -1.87 2.59 -14.62
C SER A 124 -0.90 1.65 -15.34
N GLY A 125 0.40 1.78 -15.07
CA GLY A 125 1.44 0.98 -15.71
C GLY A 125 1.16 -0.53 -15.70
N PRO A 126 0.91 -1.15 -14.53
CA PRO A 126 0.56 -2.57 -14.47
C PRO A 126 -0.65 -2.93 -15.33
N ARG A 127 -1.70 -2.09 -15.34
CA ARG A 127 -2.89 -2.34 -16.14
C ARG A 127 -2.61 -2.24 -17.65
N PHE A 128 -1.78 -1.26 -18.05
CA PHE A 128 -1.37 -1.08 -19.45
C PHE A 128 -0.61 -2.31 -19.96
N PHE A 129 0.27 -2.89 -19.14
CA PHE A 129 1.02 -4.10 -19.47
C PHE A 129 0.28 -5.41 -19.15
N GLY A 130 -1.03 -5.37 -18.85
CA GLY A 130 -1.83 -6.58 -18.58
C GLY A 130 -1.46 -7.33 -17.30
N LEU A 131 -0.70 -6.68 -16.41
CA LEU A 131 -0.23 -7.20 -15.14
C LEU A 131 -1.38 -7.15 -14.12
N LEU A 132 -2.32 -8.07 -14.26
CA LEU A 132 -3.36 -8.31 -13.27
C LEU A 132 -2.71 -8.82 -11.99
N ARG A 133 -3.10 -8.26 -10.84
CA ARG A 133 -2.76 -8.87 -9.54
C ARG A 133 -3.19 -10.32 -9.59
N ALA A 134 -2.25 -11.23 -9.39
CA ALA A 134 -2.57 -12.64 -9.25
C ALA A 134 -3.63 -12.76 -8.15
N ARG A 135 -4.86 -13.12 -8.53
CA ARG A 135 -5.74 -13.81 -7.60
C ARG A 135 -5.03 -15.12 -7.34
N THR A 136 -4.56 -15.35 -6.12
CA THR A 136 -4.11 -16.66 -5.69
C THR A 136 -5.26 -17.65 -5.95
N SER A 137 -5.16 -18.39 -7.04
CA SER A 137 -5.92 -19.62 -7.21
C SER A 137 -5.29 -20.65 -6.27
N PRO A 138 -6.06 -21.35 -5.43
CA PRO A 138 -5.50 -22.42 -4.61
C PRO A 138 -4.96 -23.50 -5.55
N ALA A 139 -3.73 -23.93 -5.30
CA ALA A 139 -3.13 -25.04 -6.01
C ALA A 139 -4.02 -26.28 -5.84
N LYS A 140 -4.48 -26.84 -6.97
CA LYS A 140 -5.14 -28.14 -7.01
C LYS A 140 -4.04 -29.17 -6.75
N GLY A 141 -4.09 -29.83 -5.59
CA GLY A 141 -3.19 -30.92 -5.26
C GLY A 141 -3.31 -32.01 -6.32
N ALA A 142 -2.17 -32.36 -6.93
CA ALA A 142 -2.01 -33.65 -7.58
C ALA A 142 -2.00 -34.70 -6.48
N GLY A 143 -3.04 -35.55 -6.46
CA GLY A 143 -3.01 -36.81 -5.75
C GLY A 143 -2.41 -37.83 -6.71
N ASP A 144 -1.27 -38.38 -6.33
CA ASP A 144 -0.58 -39.46 -7.00
C ASP A 144 -1.42 -40.75 -7.02
N ALA A 145 -1.11 -41.57 -8.01
CA ALA A 145 -1.70 -42.87 -8.33
C ALA A 145 -1.45 -43.95 -7.26
#